data_AF-A0A378JEZ1-F1
#
_entry.id   AF-A0A378JEZ1-F1
#
_cell.length_a   1.000
_cell.length_b   1.000
_cell.length_c   1.000
_cell.angle_alpha   90.00
_cell.angle_beta   90.00
_cell.angle_gamma   90.00
#
_symmetry.space_group_name_H-M   'P 1'
#
loop_
_entity.id
_entity.type
_entity.pdbx_description
1 polymer ?
#
loop_
_entity_poly.entity_id
_entity_poly.type
_entity_poly.pdbx_seq_one_letter_code
_entity_poly.pdbx_strand_id
1 'polypeptide(L)'
;MFDKTNPLSDTGFQQYKQAFRNTFLLNLENHLKLPYDPKGADNQPYKVIEKSKNTAATFSRIFDEYKVPLPSYEEFKKYIEAPSCIGAYMQSLMDELVPQILNEDKTALNSRIIDAINHNNKDNYRLMLQKANNDPKQLARLFIQAIVVGYSQQMLDEVKKDPNPDTQIAWFNNEGAEFTIVSRLVTIDGLSEFAQKPLPLDEEEQRSRMQKLMDVYGGEENAPKALKDKYQRFNDSFDISKIKALEAYLDALNSALKEENLKNLSEEKVQELYKLVEENISLVPLDALLHKKCYPK
;
A
#
# COMPACT_ATOMS: atom_id res chain seq x y z
N MET A 1 -17.71 -18.22 21.70
CA MET A 1 -17.75 -19.44 20.87
C MET A 1 -17.58 -18.95 19.44
N PHE A 2 -16.45 -19.26 18.79
CA PHE A 2 -16.13 -18.72 17.47
C PHE A 2 -17.02 -19.39 16.41
N ASP A 3 -17.72 -18.57 15.62
CA ASP A 3 -18.40 -19.05 14.42
C ASP A 3 -17.36 -19.19 13.31
N LYS A 4 -17.05 -20.44 12.93
CA LYS A 4 -16.03 -20.78 11.93
C LYS A 4 -16.47 -20.50 10.48
N THR A 5 -17.70 -20.03 10.26
CA THR A 5 -18.30 -19.97 8.93
C THR A 5 -18.22 -18.59 8.27
N ASN A 6 -18.12 -17.51 9.04
CA ASN A 6 -17.79 -16.18 8.54
C ASN A 6 -17.21 -15.30 9.67
N PRO A 7 -15.90 -15.24 9.84
CA PRO A 7 -15.27 -14.50 10.93
C PRO A 7 -15.34 -12.97 10.77
N LEU A 8 -15.81 -12.46 9.63
CA LEU A 8 -16.29 -11.07 9.53
C LEU A 8 -17.55 -10.83 10.37
N SER A 9 -18.23 -11.87 10.89
CA SER A 9 -19.31 -11.73 11.88
C SER A 9 -18.90 -12.07 13.32
N ASP A 10 -17.60 -12.30 13.57
CA ASP A 10 -17.12 -12.52 14.93
C ASP A 10 -17.31 -11.27 15.79
N THR A 11 -17.95 -11.43 16.96
CA THR A 11 -18.26 -10.33 17.86
C THR A 11 -17.01 -9.60 18.33
N GLY A 12 -15.89 -10.31 18.55
CA GLY A 12 -14.62 -9.72 18.95
C GLY A 12 -14.02 -8.87 17.83
N PHE A 13 -14.02 -9.38 16.59
CA PHE A 13 -13.55 -8.61 15.44
C PHE A 13 -14.41 -7.38 15.17
N GLN A 14 -15.75 -7.47 15.28
CA GLN A 14 -16.64 -6.32 15.11
C GLN A 14 -16.43 -5.24 16.18
N GLN A 15 -16.24 -5.65 17.44
CA GLN A 15 -15.88 -4.71 18.52
C GLN A 15 -14.54 -4.02 18.24
N TYR A 16 -13.55 -4.78 17.77
CA TYR A 16 -12.25 -4.25 17.37
C TYR A 16 -12.38 -3.22 16.24
N LYS A 17 -13.10 -3.54 15.16
CA LYS A 17 -13.33 -2.60 14.05
C LYS A 17 -13.93 -1.27 14.52
N GLN A 18 -14.95 -1.34 15.38
CA GLN A 18 -15.61 -0.13 15.89
C GLN A 18 -14.67 0.71 16.76
N ALA A 19 -13.89 0.06 17.63
CA ALA A 19 -12.88 0.74 18.44
C ALA A 19 -11.81 1.39 17.56
N PHE A 20 -11.30 0.66 16.56
CA PHE A 20 -10.35 1.16 15.58
C PHE A 20 -10.87 2.40 14.86
N ARG A 21 -12.07 2.32 14.28
CA ARG A 21 -12.73 3.44 13.59
C ARG A 21 -12.82 4.68 14.48
N ASN A 22 -13.35 4.52 15.69
CA ASN A 22 -13.60 5.65 16.60
C ASN A 22 -12.29 6.32 17.01
N THR A 23 -11.29 5.55 17.42
CA THR A 23 -9.99 6.09 17.84
C THR A 23 -9.23 6.68 16.67
N PHE A 24 -9.25 6.04 15.49
CA PHE A 24 -8.59 6.53 14.29
C PHE A 24 -9.13 7.90 13.89
N LEU A 25 -10.45 8.05 13.73
CA LEU A 25 -11.04 9.32 13.27
C LEU A 25 -10.83 10.46 14.26
N LEU A 26 -10.99 10.17 15.57
CA LEU A 26 -10.75 11.16 16.62
C LEU A 26 -9.30 11.63 16.61
N ASN A 27 -8.35 10.71 16.57
CA ASN A 27 -6.93 11.05 16.62
C ASN A 27 -6.44 11.71 15.33
N LEU A 28 -6.93 11.28 14.17
CA LEU A 28 -6.64 11.92 12.88
C LEU A 28 -6.99 13.40 12.91
N GLU A 29 -8.22 13.74 13.28
CA GLU A 29 -8.66 15.13 13.29
C GLU A 29 -7.95 15.97 14.33
N ASN A 30 -7.73 15.41 15.52
CA ASN A 30 -6.98 16.11 16.57
C ASN A 30 -5.55 16.40 16.12
N HIS A 31 -4.90 15.43 15.47
CA HIS A 31 -3.54 15.59 14.96
C HIS A 31 -3.47 16.62 13.83
N LEU A 32 -4.39 16.54 12.85
CA LEU A 32 -4.45 17.50 11.73
C LEU A 32 -4.64 18.96 12.19
N LYS A 33 -5.35 19.16 13.32
CA LYS A 33 -5.60 20.47 13.91
C LYS A 33 -4.47 20.99 14.79
N LEU A 34 -3.39 20.24 15.02
CA LEU A 34 -2.28 20.72 15.85
C LEU A 34 -1.64 21.98 15.25
N PRO A 35 -1.40 23.02 16.08
CA PRO A 35 -0.78 24.26 15.61
C PRO A 35 0.63 23.99 15.09
N TYR A 36 1.07 24.82 14.15
CA TYR A 36 2.45 24.78 13.69
C TYR A 36 3.40 25.10 14.85
N ASP A 37 4.31 24.17 15.14
CA ASP A 37 5.42 24.39 16.07
C ASP A 37 6.74 24.20 15.32
N PRO A 38 7.53 25.27 15.11
CA PRO A 38 8.86 25.17 14.52
C PRO A 38 9.75 24.13 15.21
N LYS A 39 9.59 23.97 16.53
CA LYS A 39 10.35 23.02 17.38
C LYS A 39 9.60 21.69 17.61
N GLY A 40 8.41 21.54 17.06
CA GLY A 40 7.58 20.35 17.24
C GLY A 40 8.09 19.12 16.50
N ALA A 41 7.41 17.99 16.68
CA ALA A 41 7.76 16.71 16.06
C ALA A 41 7.83 16.79 14.53
N ASP A 42 8.71 15.98 13.92
CA ASP A 42 8.91 15.98 12.46
C ASP A 42 7.66 15.60 11.67
N ASN A 43 6.77 14.80 12.26
CA ASN A 43 5.55 14.36 11.60
C ASN A 43 4.32 15.21 11.95
N GLN A 44 4.52 16.42 12.49
CA GLN A 44 3.44 17.40 12.54
C GLN A 44 2.86 17.62 11.13
N PRO A 45 1.53 17.74 10.98
CA PRO A 45 0.88 17.78 9.67
C PRO A 45 1.50 18.81 8.74
N TYR A 46 1.73 20.03 9.23
CA TYR A 46 2.36 21.10 8.44
C TYR A 46 3.75 20.73 7.92
N LYS A 47 4.61 20.15 8.77
CA LYS A 47 5.96 19.73 8.39
C LYS A 47 5.93 18.57 7.39
N VAL A 48 4.99 17.63 7.54
CA VAL A 48 4.76 16.54 6.58
C VAL A 48 4.31 17.10 5.23
N ILE A 49 3.39 18.06 5.24
CA ILE A 49 2.88 18.71 4.02
C ILE A 49 3.99 19.43 3.26
N GLU A 50 4.80 20.26 3.95
CA GLU A 50 5.93 20.98 3.34
C GLU A 50 6.96 20.02 2.74
N LYS A 51 7.30 18.94 3.46
CA LYS A 51 8.30 17.95 3.03
C LYS A 51 7.77 16.97 1.97
N SER A 52 6.46 16.94 1.72
CA SER A 52 5.85 15.91 0.88
C SER A 52 6.30 15.99 -0.59
N LYS A 53 6.67 14.82 -1.13
CA LYS A 53 7.03 14.60 -2.54
C LYS A 53 5.96 13.80 -3.29
N ASN A 54 4.69 13.97 -2.94
CA ASN A 54 3.55 13.24 -3.54
C ASN A 54 3.56 11.71 -3.31
N THR A 55 3.96 11.25 -2.13
CA THR A 55 4.01 9.82 -1.82
C THR A 55 3.18 9.48 -0.59
N ALA A 56 2.48 8.34 -0.63
CA ALA A 56 1.73 7.85 0.51
C ALA A 56 2.62 7.58 1.73
N ALA A 57 3.88 7.19 1.52
CA ALA A 57 4.87 7.03 2.59
C ALA A 57 5.16 8.34 3.35
N THR A 58 4.96 9.50 2.72
CA THR A 58 5.09 10.77 3.42
C THR A 58 3.82 11.08 4.19
N PHE A 59 2.64 10.88 3.58
CA PHE A 59 1.37 11.10 4.27
C PHE A 59 1.13 10.11 5.42
N SER A 60 1.69 8.90 5.36
CA SER A 60 1.60 7.93 6.46
C SER A 60 2.27 8.43 7.73
N ARG A 61 3.23 9.37 7.62
CA ARG A 61 3.83 10.02 8.79
C ARG A 61 2.81 10.77 9.64
N ILE A 62 1.73 11.27 9.05
CA ILE A 62 0.61 11.87 9.79
C ILE A 62 0.03 10.86 10.79
N PHE A 63 0.10 9.57 10.47
CA PHE A 63 -0.40 8.48 11.31
C PHE A 63 0.63 7.97 12.33
N ASP A 64 1.91 8.35 12.24
CA ASP A 64 2.94 7.90 13.19
C ASP A 64 2.80 8.58 14.57
N GLU A 65 2.17 9.75 14.62
CA GLU A 65 2.11 10.62 15.81
C GLU A 65 1.02 10.22 16.82
N TYR A 66 0.15 9.29 16.44
CA TYR A 66 -0.89 8.80 17.33
C TYR A 66 -1.03 7.29 17.21
N LYS A 67 -1.40 6.66 18.33
CA LYS A 67 -1.65 5.23 18.37
C LYS A 67 -3.10 4.92 18.05
N VAL A 68 -3.28 3.91 17.22
CA VAL A 68 -4.57 3.24 16.99
C VAL A 68 -4.61 1.99 17.86
N PRO A 69 -5.80 1.48 18.23
CA PRO A 69 -5.88 0.19 18.91
C PRO A 69 -5.38 -0.88 17.95
N LEU A 70 -4.35 -1.60 18.38
CA LEU A 70 -3.77 -2.71 17.64
C LEU A 70 -4.04 -4.01 18.37
N PRO A 71 -4.40 -5.09 17.65
CA PRO A 71 -4.43 -6.43 18.22
C PRO A 71 -3.01 -6.89 18.55
N SER A 72 -2.89 -7.86 19.45
CA SER A 72 -1.64 -8.63 19.56
C SER A 72 -1.30 -9.33 18.24
N TYR A 73 -0.04 -9.73 18.04
CA TYR A 73 0.34 -10.45 16.82
C TYR A 73 -0.47 -11.76 16.65
N GLU A 74 -0.73 -12.49 17.73
CA GLU A 74 -1.56 -13.70 17.69
C GLU A 74 -3.02 -13.41 17.29
N GLU A 75 -3.61 -12.34 17.83
CA GLU A 75 -4.96 -11.92 17.44
C GLU A 75 -5.00 -11.44 15.99
N PHE A 76 -3.98 -10.70 15.56
CA PHE A 76 -3.81 -10.30 14.16
C PHE A 76 -3.78 -11.52 13.23
N LYS A 77 -2.99 -12.56 13.56
CA LYS A 77 -2.94 -13.80 12.79
C LYS A 77 -4.31 -14.46 12.68
N LYS A 78 -5.06 -14.55 13.78
CA LYS A 78 -6.45 -15.05 13.78
C LYS A 78 -7.35 -14.20 12.88
N TYR A 79 -7.21 -12.88 12.94
CA TYR A 79 -8.01 -11.96 12.13
C TYR A 79 -7.65 -11.95 10.65
N ILE A 80 -6.49 -12.44 10.21
CA ILE A 80 -6.15 -12.56 8.78
C ILE A 80 -6.39 -13.97 8.22
N GLU A 81 -6.37 -15.02 9.06
CA GLU A 81 -6.88 -16.35 8.67
C GLU A 81 -8.35 -16.27 8.27
N ALA A 82 -9.09 -15.47 9.03
CA ALA A 82 -10.51 -15.24 8.93
C ALA A 82 -11.01 -14.74 7.55
N PRO A 83 -10.41 -13.69 6.97
CA PRO A 83 -10.65 -13.25 5.60
C PRO A 83 -9.63 -13.82 4.60
N SER A 84 -8.76 -14.75 5.04
CA SER A 84 -7.73 -15.46 4.25
C SER A 84 -6.57 -14.61 3.69
N CYS A 85 -6.56 -13.29 3.82
CA CYS A 85 -5.41 -12.43 3.49
C CYS A 85 -5.44 -11.07 4.20
N ILE A 86 -4.31 -10.36 4.21
CA ILE A 86 -4.17 -9.03 4.82
C ILE A 86 -5.00 -7.99 4.08
N GLY A 87 -5.10 -8.09 2.75
CA GLY A 87 -5.86 -7.09 1.99
C GLY A 87 -7.36 -7.12 2.26
N ALA A 88 -7.96 -8.31 2.46
CA ALA A 88 -9.36 -8.43 2.85
C ALA A 88 -9.59 -7.98 4.31
N TYR A 89 -8.65 -8.30 5.21
CA TYR A 89 -8.63 -7.76 6.58
C TYR A 89 -8.62 -6.22 6.56
N MET A 90 -7.69 -5.61 5.82
CA MET A 90 -7.60 -4.15 5.74
C MET A 90 -8.83 -3.53 5.07
N GLN A 91 -9.39 -4.15 4.03
CA GLN A 91 -10.63 -3.66 3.43
C GLN A 91 -11.75 -3.57 4.46
N SER A 92 -11.90 -4.58 5.33
CA SER A 92 -12.97 -4.58 6.33
C SER A 92 -12.88 -3.45 7.36
N LEU A 93 -11.66 -2.93 7.61
CA LEU A 93 -11.41 -1.72 8.38
C LEU A 93 -11.67 -0.47 7.54
N MET A 94 -11.27 -0.48 6.27
CA MET A 94 -11.48 0.62 5.33
C MET A 94 -12.97 0.87 5.04
N ASP A 95 -13.82 -0.15 5.02
CA ASP A 95 -15.28 -0.02 4.81
C ASP A 95 -15.93 0.93 5.83
N GLU A 96 -15.39 0.97 7.06
CA GLU A 96 -15.83 1.87 8.13
C GLU A 96 -15.22 3.28 8.04
N LEU A 97 -14.02 3.38 7.45
CA LEU A 97 -13.21 4.60 7.43
C LEU A 97 -13.40 5.44 6.17
N VAL A 98 -13.41 4.82 4.98
CA VAL A 98 -13.50 5.51 3.68
C VAL A 98 -14.70 6.46 3.63
N PRO A 99 -15.92 6.07 4.05
CA PRO A 99 -17.08 6.97 4.04
C PRO A 99 -16.93 8.17 4.98
N GLN A 100 -16.05 8.10 5.97
CA GLN A 100 -15.77 9.17 6.93
C GLN A 100 -14.60 10.06 6.50
N ILE A 101 -13.83 9.65 5.50
CA ILE A 101 -12.65 10.38 4.98
C ILE A 101 -13.00 11.08 3.66
N LEU A 102 -13.80 10.43 2.82
CA LEU A 102 -14.16 10.93 1.50
C LEU A 102 -15.49 11.70 1.51
N ASN A 103 -15.68 12.51 0.48
CA ASN A 103 -17.00 13.05 0.12
C ASN A 103 -17.92 11.94 -0.43
N GLU A 104 -19.22 12.22 -0.49
CA GLU A 104 -20.24 11.25 -0.94
C GLU A 104 -19.97 10.69 -2.35
N ASP A 105 -19.49 11.54 -3.26
CA ASP A 105 -19.18 11.17 -4.65
C ASP A 105 -17.85 10.39 -4.80
N LYS A 106 -17.07 10.21 -3.72
CA LYS A 106 -15.75 9.57 -3.72
C LYS A 106 -14.79 10.18 -4.76
N THR A 107 -14.79 11.50 -4.84
CA THR A 107 -13.93 12.28 -5.74
C THR A 107 -12.84 13.07 -5.01
N ALA A 108 -12.98 13.27 -3.70
CA ALA A 108 -12.04 14.00 -2.86
C ALA A 108 -12.19 13.61 -1.38
N LEU A 109 -11.32 14.16 -0.53
CA LEU A 109 -11.55 14.19 0.92
C LEU A 109 -12.84 14.99 1.23
N ASN A 110 -13.56 14.63 2.28
CA ASN A 110 -14.71 15.46 2.72
C ASN A 110 -14.28 16.77 3.37
N SER A 111 -15.24 17.69 3.50
CA SER A 111 -15.04 19.01 4.10
C SER A 111 -14.49 18.94 5.51
N ARG A 112 -14.95 18.00 6.35
CA ARG A 112 -14.46 17.85 7.73
C ARG A 112 -12.96 17.60 7.80
N ILE A 113 -12.42 16.73 6.95
CA ILE A 113 -10.98 16.46 6.88
C ILE A 113 -10.23 17.65 6.26
N ILE A 114 -10.78 18.28 5.22
CA ILE A 114 -10.19 19.48 4.60
C ILE A 114 -10.09 20.62 5.61
N ASP A 115 -11.14 20.85 6.40
CA ASP A 115 -11.20 21.87 7.45
C ASP A 115 -10.19 21.58 8.57
N ALA A 116 -10.00 20.30 8.92
CA ALA A 116 -8.96 19.90 9.87
C ALA A 116 -7.54 20.19 9.34
N ILE A 117 -7.27 19.87 8.07
CA ILE A 117 -5.99 20.20 7.40
C ILE A 117 -5.75 21.71 7.37
N ASN A 118 -6.80 22.48 7.09
CA ASN A 118 -6.75 23.93 6.96
C ASN A 118 -6.86 24.68 8.29
N HIS A 119 -7.02 23.98 9.42
CA HIS A 119 -7.36 24.57 10.71
C HIS A 119 -6.42 25.71 11.11
N ASN A 120 -5.12 25.51 10.94
CA ASN A 120 -4.09 26.49 11.28
C ASN A 120 -3.61 27.32 10.08
N ASN A 121 -3.84 26.86 8.85
CA ASN A 121 -3.47 27.59 7.64
C ASN A 121 -4.39 27.17 6.48
N LYS A 122 -5.16 28.13 5.96
CA LYS A 122 -6.15 27.93 4.88
C LYS A 122 -5.53 27.46 3.56
N ASP A 123 -4.23 27.61 3.37
CA ASP A 123 -3.51 27.16 2.18
C ASP A 123 -3.02 25.70 2.24
N ASN A 124 -3.07 25.04 3.40
CA ASN A 124 -2.48 23.70 3.57
C ASN A 124 -3.03 22.68 2.59
N TYR A 125 -4.36 22.58 2.47
CA TYR A 125 -4.99 21.64 1.54
C TYR A 125 -4.60 21.96 0.09
N ARG A 126 -4.57 23.24 -0.28
CA ARG A 126 -4.13 23.68 -1.62
C ARG A 126 -2.69 23.24 -1.90
N LEU A 127 -1.79 23.37 -0.93
CA LEU A 127 -0.40 22.94 -1.07
C LEU A 127 -0.29 21.41 -1.24
N MET A 128 -1.04 20.63 -0.46
CA MET A 128 -1.11 19.17 -0.63
C MET A 128 -1.63 18.79 -2.01
N LEU A 129 -2.66 19.48 -2.48
CA LEU A 129 -3.27 19.25 -3.79
C LEU A 129 -2.28 19.54 -4.93
N GLN A 130 -1.50 20.62 -4.83
CA GLN A 130 -0.42 20.93 -5.79
C GLN A 130 0.63 19.82 -5.85
N LYS A 131 0.97 19.21 -4.72
CA LYS A 131 1.87 18.05 -4.68
C LYS A 131 1.23 16.84 -5.35
N ALA A 132 -0.07 16.64 -5.19
CA ALA A 132 -0.86 15.62 -5.86
C ALA A 132 -1.27 15.97 -7.30
N ASN A 133 -0.41 16.69 -8.05
CA ASN A 133 -0.66 17.09 -9.45
C ASN A 133 -1.98 17.87 -9.67
N ASN A 134 -2.48 18.55 -8.64
CA ASN A 134 -3.80 19.17 -8.62
C ASN A 134 -4.97 18.20 -8.87
N ASP A 135 -4.81 16.92 -8.52
CA ASP A 135 -5.85 15.89 -8.60
C ASP A 135 -6.39 15.54 -7.20
N PRO A 136 -7.61 16.00 -6.84
CA PRO A 136 -8.21 15.72 -5.53
C PRO A 136 -8.45 14.24 -5.28
N LYS A 137 -8.74 13.47 -6.33
CA LYS A 137 -8.97 12.02 -6.24
C LYS A 137 -7.65 11.29 -5.99
N GLN A 138 -6.57 11.74 -6.64
CA GLN A 138 -5.23 11.25 -6.35
C GLN A 138 -4.83 11.52 -4.90
N LEU A 139 -5.05 12.74 -4.39
CA LEU A 139 -4.75 13.10 -3.00
C LEU A 139 -5.55 12.23 -2.01
N ALA A 140 -6.84 12.05 -2.27
CA ALA A 140 -7.70 11.20 -1.47
C ALA A 140 -7.22 9.73 -1.44
N ARG A 141 -6.84 9.18 -2.60
CA ARG A 141 -6.25 7.84 -2.69
C ARG A 141 -4.95 7.72 -1.90
N LEU A 142 -4.08 8.74 -1.94
CA LEU A 142 -2.84 8.76 -1.17
C LEU A 142 -3.09 8.79 0.35
N PHE A 143 -4.15 9.47 0.80
CA PHE A 143 -4.60 9.42 2.20
C PHE A 143 -5.04 8.02 2.61
N ILE A 144 -5.86 7.36 1.78
CA ILE A 144 -6.30 5.98 2.03
C ILE A 144 -5.09 5.03 2.05
N GLN A 145 -4.18 5.18 1.10
CA GLN A 145 -2.96 4.38 1.01
C GLN A 145 -2.09 4.54 2.26
N ALA A 146 -1.97 5.78 2.74
CA ALA A 146 -1.22 6.08 3.93
C ALA A 146 -1.78 5.37 5.18
N ILE A 147 -3.08 5.07 5.25
CA ILE A 147 -3.68 4.32 6.38
C ILE A 147 -3.14 2.90 6.43
N VAL A 148 -3.07 2.23 5.28
CA VAL A 148 -2.52 0.86 5.17
C VAL A 148 -1.04 0.84 5.57
N VAL A 149 -0.27 1.82 5.08
CA VAL A 149 1.17 1.95 5.41
C VAL A 149 1.36 2.26 6.90
N GLY A 150 0.60 3.21 7.45
CA GLY A 150 0.67 3.59 8.86
C GLY A 150 0.27 2.44 9.78
N TYR A 151 -0.79 1.70 9.45
CA TYR A 151 -1.20 0.51 10.20
C TYR A 151 -0.08 -0.53 10.24
N SER A 152 0.52 -0.86 9.09
CA SER A 152 1.65 -1.80 9.01
C SER A 152 2.84 -1.34 9.86
N GLN A 153 3.14 -0.04 9.87
CA GLN A 153 4.26 0.50 10.64
C GLN A 153 3.98 0.40 12.15
N GLN A 154 2.77 0.74 12.60
CA GLN A 154 2.44 0.64 14.02
C GLN A 154 2.37 -0.83 14.48
N MET A 155 1.87 -1.75 13.65
CA MET A 155 1.93 -3.18 13.96
C MET A 155 3.38 -3.69 14.05
N LEU A 156 4.27 -3.23 13.18
CA LEU A 156 5.70 -3.55 13.29
C LEU A 156 6.28 -3.07 14.63
N ASP A 157 5.89 -1.88 15.09
CA ASP A 157 6.33 -1.36 16.39
C ASP A 157 5.80 -2.20 17.56
N GLU A 158 4.59 -2.76 17.47
CA GLU A 158 4.07 -3.71 18.47
C GLU A 158 4.81 -5.06 18.39
N VAL A 159 5.03 -5.59 17.19
CA VAL A 159 5.77 -6.84 16.96
C VAL A 159 7.21 -6.76 17.49
N LYS A 160 7.88 -5.60 17.38
CA LYS A 160 9.22 -5.40 17.93
C LYS A 160 9.29 -5.49 19.45
N LYS A 161 8.17 -5.36 20.15
CA LYS A 161 8.09 -5.55 21.61
C LYS A 161 7.94 -7.02 21.98
N ASP A 162 7.63 -7.89 21.03
CA ASP A 162 7.57 -9.33 21.25
C ASP A 162 8.99 -9.86 21.53
N PRO A 163 9.21 -10.54 22.68
CA PRO A 163 10.50 -11.09 23.02
C PRO A 163 10.94 -12.24 22.10
N ASN A 164 10.03 -12.83 21.33
CA ASN A 164 10.32 -13.90 20.39
C ASN A 164 10.89 -13.33 19.07
N PRO A 165 12.17 -13.57 18.74
CA PRO A 165 12.76 -13.10 17.49
C PRO A 165 12.09 -13.72 16.25
N ASP A 166 11.52 -14.92 16.37
CA ASP A 166 10.85 -15.59 15.25
C ASP A 166 9.59 -14.83 14.82
N THR A 167 8.87 -14.20 15.76
CA THR A 167 7.71 -13.35 15.47
C THR A 167 8.11 -12.14 14.62
N GLN A 168 9.25 -11.53 14.95
CA GLN A 168 9.76 -10.37 14.22
C GLN A 168 10.21 -10.76 12.81
N ILE A 169 10.94 -11.89 12.69
CA ILE A 169 11.37 -12.42 11.39
C ILE A 169 10.17 -12.79 10.53
N ALA A 170 9.17 -13.46 11.10
CA ALA A 170 7.94 -13.82 10.39
C ALA A 170 7.25 -12.57 9.82
N TRP A 171 7.09 -11.53 10.64
CA TRP A 171 6.52 -10.25 10.20
C TRP A 171 7.29 -9.65 9.02
N PHE A 172 8.62 -9.50 9.12
CA PHE A 172 9.42 -8.89 8.06
C PHE A 172 9.39 -9.70 6.75
N ASN A 173 9.43 -11.02 6.87
CA ASN A 173 9.51 -11.91 5.72
C ASN A 173 8.15 -12.14 5.06
N ASN A 174 7.05 -12.04 5.81
CA ASN A 174 5.71 -12.33 5.33
C ASN A 174 4.76 -11.14 5.41
N GLU A 175 4.24 -10.83 6.60
CA GLU A 175 3.15 -9.86 6.77
C GLU A 175 3.52 -8.45 6.27
N GLY A 176 4.71 -7.96 6.62
CA GLY A 176 5.21 -6.66 6.16
C GLY A 176 5.45 -6.60 4.65
N ALA A 177 5.84 -7.72 4.02
CA ALA A 177 5.95 -7.83 2.58
C ALA A 177 4.57 -7.77 1.91
N GLU A 178 3.58 -8.47 2.47
CA GLU A 178 2.18 -8.40 2.00
C GLU A 178 1.63 -6.99 2.12
N PHE A 179 1.81 -6.32 3.27
CA PHE A 179 1.44 -4.92 3.45
C PHE A 179 2.05 -4.00 2.39
N THR A 180 3.31 -4.25 2.02
CA THR A 180 3.99 -3.49 0.96
C THR A 180 3.29 -3.67 -0.39
N ILE A 181 2.91 -4.90 -0.74
CA ILE A 181 2.18 -5.20 -1.98
C ILE A 181 0.78 -4.60 -1.94
N VAL A 182 -0.03 -4.90 -0.92
CA VAL A 182 -1.45 -4.47 -0.87
C VAL A 182 -1.58 -2.95 -0.76
N SER A 183 -0.64 -2.25 -0.12
CA SER A 183 -0.63 -0.78 -0.09
C SER A 183 -0.50 -0.18 -1.49
N ARG A 184 0.15 -0.86 -2.45
CA ARG A 184 0.25 -0.41 -3.84
C ARG A 184 -1.05 -0.63 -4.63
N LEU A 185 -1.96 -1.46 -4.11
CA LEU A 185 -3.21 -1.86 -4.75
C LEU A 185 -4.44 -1.12 -4.18
N VAL A 186 -4.19 0.01 -3.52
CA VAL A 186 -5.20 0.91 -2.99
C VAL A 186 -5.88 1.71 -4.11
N THR A 187 -7.20 1.77 -4.05
CA THR A 187 -8.07 2.56 -4.93
C THR A 187 -8.80 3.64 -4.11
N ILE A 188 -9.70 4.38 -4.74
CA ILE A 188 -10.54 5.34 -4.01
C ILE A 188 -11.58 4.64 -3.10
N ASP A 189 -11.87 3.36 -3.36
CA ASP A 189 -12.83 2.57 -2.59
C ASP A 189 -12.18 1.77 -1.45
N GLY A 190 -10.89 1.96 -1.19
CA GLY A 190 -10.10 1.16 -0.25
C GLY A 190 -9.05 0.31 -0.97
N LEU A 191 -9.11 -1.00 -0.82
CA LEU A 191 -8.26 -1.98 -1.49
C LEU A 191 -8.99 -2.52 -2.73
N SER A 192 -8.28 -2.71 -3.84
CA SER A 192 -8.86 -3.36 -5.02
C SER A 192 -9.37 -4.77 -4.71
N GLU A 193 -10.35 -5.26 -5.50
CA GLU A 193 -10.87 -6.63 -5.36
C GLU A 193 -9.77 -7.70 -5.46
N PHE A 194 -8.69 -7.42 -6.20
CA PHE A 194 -7.56 -8.32 -6.29
C PHE A 194 -6.76 -8.36 -4.98
N ALA A 195 -6.48 -7.21 -4.37
CA ALA A 195 -5.77 -7.16 -3.09
C ALA A 195 -6.52 -7.89 -1.98
N GLN A 196 -7.85 -8.03 -2.11
CA GLN A 196 -8.71 -8.76 -1.18
C GLN A 196 -8.70 -10.29 -1.40
N LYS A 197 -7.83 -10.81 -2.27
CA LYS A 197 -7.66 -12.25 -2.51
C LYS A 197 -6.26 -12.70 -2.09
N PRO A 198 -6.06 -14.00 -1.80
CA PRO A 198 -4.73 -14.53 -1.56
C PRO A 198 -3.78 -14.24 -2.73
N LEU A 199 -2.55 -13.84 -2.41
CA LEU A 199 -1.53 -13.55 -3.41
C LEU A 199 -1.08 -14.85 -4.13
N PRO A 200 -0.69 -14.75 -5.42
CA PRO A 200 -0.18 -15.89 -6.17
C PRO A 200 1.26 -16.20 -5.73
N LEU A 201 1.40 -17.06 -4.73
CA LEU A 201 2.68 -17.41 -4.12
C LEU A 201 3.29 -18.70 -4.66
N ASP A 202 2.71 -19.32 -5.70
CA ASP A 202 3.30 -20.51 -6.31
C ASP A 202 4.69 -20.20 -6.91
N GLU A 203 5.67 -21.06 -6.62
CA GLU A 203 7.06 -20.79 -6.99
C GLU A 203 7.31 -20.99 -8.48
N GLU A 204 6.77 -22.07 -9.06
CA GLU A 204 6.94 -22.35 -10.49
C GLU A 204 6.26 -21.26 -11.33
N GLU A 205 5.07 -20.83 -10.92
CA GLU A 205 4.35 -19.73 -11.55
C GLU A 205 5.14 -18.41 -11.47
N GLN A 206 5.67 -18.05 -10.30
CA GLN A 206 6.49 -16.85 -10.14
C GLN A 206 7.77 -16.89 -10.98
N ARG A 207 8.47 -18.03 -11.00
CA ARG A 207 9.66 -18.22 -11.84
C ARG A 207 9.32 -18.11 -13.32
N SER A 208 8.19 -18.69 -13.75
CA SER A 208 7.69 -18.55 -15.11
C SER A 208 7.40 -17.08 -15.47
N ARG A 209 6.73 -16.34 -14.59
CA ARG A 209 6.43 -14.90 -14.78
C ARG A 209 7.71 -14.07 -14.89
N MET A 210 8.71 -14.34 -14.06
CA MET A 210 9.99 -13.65 -14.10
C MET A 210 10.78 -14.01 -15.37
N GLN A 211 10.80 -15.28 -15.79
CA GLN A 211 11.45 -15.69 -17.03
C GLN A 211 10.84 -15.00 -18.24
N LYS A 212 9.51 -14.93 -18.33
CA LYS A 212 8.81 -14.19 -19.39
C LYS A 212 9.22 -12.72 -19.44
N LEU A 213 9.42 -12.08 -18.28
CA LEU A 213 9.93 -10.71 -18.22
C LEU A 213 11.35 -10.60 -18.78
N MET A 214 12.24 -11.55 -18.45
CA MET A 214 13.61 -11.55 -18.97
C MET A 214 13.65 -11.85 -20.48
N ASP A 215 12.75 -12.69 -20.98
CA ASP A 215 12.65 -13.06 -22.40
C ASP A 215 12.25 -11.88 -23.31
N VAL A 216 11.51 -10.90 -22.79
CA VAL A 216 11.26 -9.61 -23.49
C VAL A 216 12.58 -8.97 -23.93
N TYR A 217 13.63 -9.11 -23.12
CA TYR A 217 14.96 -8.56 -23.37
C TYR A 217 15.89 -9.54 -24.09
N GLY A 218 15.40 -10.71 -24.52
CA GLY A 218 16.24 -11.76 -25.12
C GLY A 218 17.06 -12.53 -24.07
N GLY A 219 16.56 -12.64 -22.84
CA GLY A 219 17.17 -13.38 -21.75
C GLY A 219 18.03 -12.53 -20.81
N GLU A 220 18.56 -13.17 -19.76
CA GLU A 220 19.31 -12.50 -18.70
C GLU A 220 20.50 -11.71 -19.22
N GLU A 221 21.31 -12.28 -20.12
CA GLU A 221 22.55 -11.65 -20.59
C GLU A 221 22.31 -10.31 -21.32
N ASN A 222 21.17 -10.17 -21.98
CA ASN A 222 20.79 -9.00 -22.77
C ASN A 222 19.99 -7.96 -21.98
N ALA A 223 19.48 -8.32 -20.80
CA ALA A 223 18.70 -7.42 -19.98
C ALA A 223 19.54 -6.23 -19.44
N PRO A 224 18.93 -5.05 -19.27
CA PRO A 224 19.54 -3.93 -18.56
C PRO A 224 20.05 -4.32 -17.18
N LYS A 225 21.17 -3.74 -16.74
CA LYS A 225 21.77 -4.02 -15.41
C LYS A 225 20.74 -3.90 -14.28
N ALA A 226 19.89 -2.88 -14.33
CA ALA A 226 18.85 -2.68 -13.32
C ALA A 226 17.87 -3.87 -13.21
N LEU A 227 17.57 -4.55 -14.32
CA LEU A 227 16.73 -5.74 -14.33
C LEU A 227 17.50 -7.01 -13.92
N LYS A 228 18.77 -7.14 -14.32
CA LYS A 228 19.65 -8.22 -13.83
C LYS A 228 19.76 -8.20 -12.30
N ASP A 229 19.99 -7.04 -11.71
CA ASP A 229 20.06 -6.86 -10.26
C ASP A 229 18.72 -7.26 -9.57
N LYS A 230 17.58 -7.02 -10.23
CA LYS A 230 16.25 -7.43 -9.72
C LYS A 230 15.99 -8.92 -9.91
N TYR A 231 16.49 -9.51 -11.00
CA TYR A 231 16.43 -10.94 -11.24
C TYR A 231 17.21 -11.73 -10.20
N GLN A 232 18.42 -11.30 -9.88
CA GLN A 232 19.18 -11.88 -8.77
C GLN A 232 18.43 -11.76 -7.45
N ARG A 233 17.95 -10.55 -7.11
CA ARG A 233 17.17 -10.32 -5.89
C ARG A 233 15.91 -11.20 -5.83
N PHE A 234 15.23 -11.41 -6.94
CA PHE A 234 14.07 -12.29 -7.03
C PHE A 234 14.43 -13.73 -6.67
N ASN A 235 15.52 -14.26 -7.24
CA ASN A 235 15.99 -15.61 -6.93
C ASN A 235 16.43 -15.75 -5.47
N ASP A 236 17.22 -14.81 -4.96
CA ASP A 236 17.67 -14.78 -3.56
C ASP A 236 16.49 -14.66 -2.58
N SER A 237 15.38 -14.07 -3.01
CA SER A 237 14.22 -13.86 -2.14
C SER A 237 13.46 -15.15 -1.83
N PHE A 238 13.60 -16.22 -2.64
CA PHE A 238 12.99 -17.52 -2.32
C PHE A 238 13.61 -18.16 -1.06
N ASP A 239 14.88 -17.86 -0.77
CA ASP A 239 15.55 -18.30 0.47
C ASP A 239 14.98 -17.59 1.71
N ILE A 240 14.27 -16.47 1.51
CA ILE A 240 13.63 -15.69 2.57
C ILE A 240 12.14 -16.06 2.69
N SER A 241 11.37 -15.84 1.61
CA SER A 241 9.96 -16.21 1.51
C SER A 241 9.43 -16.08 0.09
N LYS A 242 8.38 -16.85 -0.23
CA LYS A 242 7.67 -16.77 -1.53
C LYS A 242 7.06 -15.40 -1.80
N ILE A 243 6.70 -14.65 -0.77
CA ILE A 243 6.12 -13.31 -0.92
C ILE A 243 7.18 -12.24 -1.14
N LYS A 244 8.39 -12.40 -0.60
CA LYS A 244 9.54 -11.55 -0.93
C LYS A 244 9.96 -11.72 -2.39
N ALA A 245 9.89 -12.95 -2.91
CA ALA A 245 10.08 -13.20 -4.33
C ALA A 245 9.02 -12.46 -5.17
N LEU A 246 7.74 -12.53 -4.79
CA LEU A 246 6.68 -11.80 -5.49
C LEU A 246 6.91 -10.27 -5.44
N GLU A 247 7.27 -9.72 -4.28
CA GLU A 247 7.63 -8.31 -4.12
C GLU A 247 8.76 -7.91 -5.10
N ALA A 248 9.81 -8.72 -5.19
CA ALA A 248 10.95 -8.49 -6.08
C ALA A 248 10.56 -8.58 -7.57
N TYR A 249 9.68 -9.51 -7.95
CA TYR A 249 9.13 -9.61 -9.30
C TYR A 249 8.35 -8.35 -9.69
N LEU A 250 7.47 -7.86 -8.81
CA LEU A 250 6.68 -6.65 -9.08
C LEU A 250 7.57 -5.39 -9.15
N ASP A 251 8.61 -5.31 -8.33
CA ASP A 251 9.64 -4.28 -8.45
C ASP A 251 10.40 -4.36 -9.79
N ALA A 252 10.68 -5.57 -10.29
CA ALA A 252 11.32 -5.78 -11.60
C ALA A 252 10.41 -5.34 -12.74
N LEU A 253 9.12 -5.72 -12.70
CA LEU A 253 8.12 -5.35 -13.70
C LEU A 253 7.94 -3.83 -13.77
N ASN A 254 7.87 -3.16 -12.62
CA ASN A 254 7.87 -1.69 -12.54
C ASN A 254 9.16 -1.07 -13.08
N SER A 255 10.32 -1.69 -12.84
CA SER A 255 11.59 -1.22 -13.38
C SER A 255 11.64 -1.35 -14.91
N ALA A 256 11.09 -2.40 -15.48
CA ALA A 256 11.06 -2.61 -16.93
C ALA A 256 10.25 -1.53 -17.66
N LEU A 257 9.22 -0.99 -17.02
CA LEU A 257 8.36 0.07 -17.54
C LEU A 257 9.02 1.47 -17.57
N LYS A 258 10.21 1.63 -16.99
CA LYS A 258 10.92 2.91 -17.02
C LYS A 258 11.47 3.21 -18.40
N GLU A 259 11.41 4.47 -18.80
CA GLU A 259 11.77 4.92 -20.16
C GLU A 259 13.17 4.46 -20.58
N GLU A 260 14.16 4.53 -19.68
CA GLU A 260 15.53 4.09 -19.95
C GLU A 260 15.63 2.59 -20.29
N ASN A 261 14.74 1.76 -19.77
CA ASN A 261 14.71 0.31 -20.01
C ASN A 261 13.84 -0.06 -21.22
N LEU A 262 13.07 0.89 -21.77
CA LEU A 262 12.31 0.72 -23.01
C LEU A 262 13.10 1.11 -24.26
N LYS A 263 14.08 2.02 -24.13
CA LYS A 263 14.81 2.63 -25.27
C LYS A 263 15.49 1.64 -26.23
N ASN A 264 15.86 0.47 -25.74
CA ASN A 264 16.59 -0.53 -26.51
C ASN A 264 15.70 -1.70 -26.98
N LEU A 265 14.40 -1.65 -26.70
CA LEU A 265 13.45 -2.66 -27.14
C LEU A 265 12.88 -2.30 -28.51
N SER A 266 12.65 -3.33 -29.34
CA SER A 266 11.82 -3.16 -30.53
C SER A 266 10.36 -2.88 -30.13
N GLU A 267 9.57 -2.32 -31.05
CA GLU A 267 8.16 -2.06 -30.81
C GLU A 267 7.39 -3.34 -30.42
N GLU A 268 7.69 -4.47 -31.08
CA GLU A 268 7.12 -5.79 -30.74
C GLU A 268 7.42 -6.19 -29.30
N LYS A 269 8.67 -6.03 -28.83
CA LYS A 269 9.05 -6.33 -27.44
C LYS A 269 8.42 -5.39 -26.43
N VAL A 270 8.22 -4.13 -26.80
CA VAL A 270 7.46 -3.19 -25.97
C VAL A 270 6.00 -3.64 -25.84
N GLN A 271 5.37 -4.14 -26.91
CA GLN A 271 4.01 -4.68 -26.84
C GLN A 271 3.94 -5.98 -26.01
N GLU A 272 4.92 -6.87 -26.15
CA GLU A 272 5.03 -8.05 -25.28
C GLU A 272 5.12 -7.67 -23.80
N LEU A 273 5.93 -6.66 -23.46
CA LEU A 273 6.03 -6.15 -22.08
C LEU A 273 4.69 -5.59 -21.59
N TYR A 274 4.00 -4.81 -22.40
CA TYR A 274 2.69 -4.26 -22.02
C TYR A 274 1.64 -5.36 -21.84
N LYS A 275 1.65 -6.40 -22.69
CA LYS A 275 0.80 -7.57 -22.50
C LYS A 275 1.12 -8.30 -21.20
N LEU A 276 2.40 -8.50 -20.89
CA LEU A 276 2.81 -9.09 -19.61
C LEU A 276 2.32 -8.25 -18.43
N VAL A 277 2.41 -6.92 -18.52
CA VAL A 277 1.89 -6.02 -17.49
C VAL A 277 0.37 -6.10 -17.40
N GLU A 278 -0.35 -6.21 -18.51
CA GLU A 278 -1.81 -6.39 -18.53
C GLU A 278 -2.23 -7.70 -17.84
N GLU A 279 -1.55 -8.80 -18.13
CA GLU A 279 -1.74 -10.11 -17.46
C GLU A 279 -1.43 -10.05 -15.96
N ASN A 280 -0.65 -9.04 -15.54
CA ASN A 280 -0.25 -8.80 -14.15
C ASN A 280 -0.86 -7.52 -13.58
N ILE A 281 -1.83 -6.89 -14.26
CA ILE A 281 -2.23 -5.51 -13.91
C ILE A 281 -2.91 -5.45 -12.54
N SER A 282 -3.49 -6.57 -12.14
CA SER A 282 -4.07 -6.75 -10.81
C SER A 282 -3.02 -6.76 -9.70
N LEU A 283 -1.76 -7.04 -10.04
CA LEU A 283 -0.60 -7.10 -9.14
C LEU A 283 0.29 -5.86 -9.18
N VAL A 284 0.13 -5.00 -10.19
CA VAL A 284 0.95 -3.80 -10.37
C VAL A 284 0.14 -2.56 -9.97
N PRO A 285 0.69 -1.62 -9.17
CA PRO A 285 0.03 -0.33 -8.94
C PRO A 285 -0.35 0.33 -10.26
N LEU A 286 -1.65 0.64 -10.41
CA LEU A 286 -2.18 1.42 -11.53
C LEU A 286 -1.69 2.87 -11.40
N ASP A 287 -0.51 3.11 -11.93
CA ASP A 287 -0.04 4.45 -12.23
C ASP A 287 -0.89 5.03 -13.37
N ALA A 288 -1.21 6.32 -13.33
CA ALA A 288 -1.98 6.99 -14.39
C ALA A 288 -1.33 6.86 -15.78
N LEU A 289 -0.01 6.59 -15.83
CA LEU A 289 0.76 6.29 -17.04
C LEU A 289 0.43 4.92 -17.65
N LEU A 290 0.23 3.88 -16.81
CA LEU A 290 -0.18 2.56 -17.27
C LEU A 290 -1.59 2.57 -17.83
N HIS A 291 -2.50 3.31 -17.16
CA HIS A 291 -3.89 3.40 -17.59
C HIS A 291 -4.06 4.08 -18.96
N LYS A 292 -3.21 5.07 -19.30
CA LYS A 292 -3.23 5.75 -20.60
C LYS A 292 -2.59 4.94 -21.74
N LYS A 293 -1.62 4.07 -21.43
CA LYS A 293 -0.87 3.32 -22.44
C LYS A 293 -1.46 1.93 -22.73
N CYS A 294 -2.00 1.24 -21.72
CA CYS A 294 -2.66 -0.05 -21.91
C CYS A 294 -4.11 0.09 -22.42
N TYR A 295 -4.76 1.24 -22.15
CA TYR A 295 -6.14 1.51 -22.60
C TYR A 295 -6.22 2.89 -23.29
N PRO A 296 -5.67 3.04 -24.50
CA PRO A 296 -5.95 4.23 -25.30
C PRO A 296 -7.45 4.24 -25.65
N LYS A 297 -8.13 5.35 -25.31
CA LYS A 297 -9.52 5.58 -25.75
C LYS A 297 -9.61 5.68 -27.26
#